data_AF-A0A845YZV4-F1
#
_entry.id   AF-A0A845YZV4-F1
#
_cell.length_a   1.000
_cell.length_b   1.000
_cell.length_c   1.000
_cell.angle_alpha   90.00
_cell.angle_beta   90.00
_cell.angle_gamma   90.00
#
_symmetry.space_group_name_H-M   'P 1'
#
loop_
_entity.id
_entity.type
_entity.pdbx_description
1 polymer ?
#
loop_
_entity_poly.entity_id
_entity_poly.type
_entity_poly.pdbx_seq_one_letter_code
_entity_poly.pdbx_strand_id
1 'polypeptide(L)' 'MLTIETLFDEEFYLFQNPDVVDEIAGGNFSSGLEHFVNVGQFENRDPNALFDTSFYLEINTGVAVAIEAGSLTA' A
#
# COMPACT_ATOMS: atom_id res chain seq x y z
N MET A 1 15.08 -11.85 7.37
CA MET A 1 14.71 -11.08 6.17
C MET A 1 13.34 -10.49 6.46
N LEU A 2 13.11 -9.20 6.23
CA LEU A 2 11.79 -8.59 6.40
C LEU A 2 10.93 -8.95 5.19
N THR A 3 9.68 -9.38 5.41
CA THR A 3 8.68 -9.66 4.36
C THR A 3 7.53 -8.68 4.46
N ILE A 4 6.74 -8.52 3.39
CA ILE A 4 5.57 -7.64 3.43
C ILE A 4 4.58 -8.06 4.53
N GLU A 5 4.43 -9.36 4.77
CA GLU A 5 3.61 -9.91 5.85
C GLU A 5 4.05 -9.44 7.24
N THR A 6 5.34 -9.10 7.41
CA THR A 6 5.88 -8.58 8.68
C THR A 6 5.90 -7.05 8.76
N LEU A 7 5.71 -6.37 7.63
CA LEU A 7 5.71 -4.91 7.55
C LEU A 7 4.29 -4.35 7.42
N PHE A 8 3.32 -5.17 7.04
CA PHE A 8 1.93 -4.77 6.88
C PHE A 8 1.17 -4.87 8.21
N ASP A 9 0.43 -3.82 8.54
CA ASP A 9 -0.44 -3.73 9.71
C ASP A 9 -1.89 -3.65 9.25
N GLU A 10 -2.61 -4.77 9.35
CA GLU A 10 -4.01 -4.90 8.90
C GLU A 10 -4.94 -3.96 9.65
N GLU A 11 -4.77 -3.79 10.97
CA GLU A 11 -5.64 -2.94 11.77
C GLU A 11 -5.47 -1.47 11.38
N PHE A 12 -4.22 -1.02 11.28
CA PHE A 12 -3.91 0.32 10.78
C PHE A 12 -4.45 0.53 9.36
N TYR A 13 -4.22 -0.43 8.46
CA TYR A 13 -4.59 -0.31 7.07
C TYR A 13 -6.10 -0.18 6.90
N LEU A 14 -6.89 -1.06 7.53
CA LEU A 14 -8.35 -1.00 7.44
C LEU A 14 -8.93 0.22 8.14
N PHE A 15 -8.29 0.70 9.21
CA PHE A 15 -8.70 1.94 9.87
C PHE A 15 -8.54 3.16 8.96
N GLN A 16 -7.43 3.24 8.23
CA GLN A 16 -7.15 4.35 7.31
C GLN A 16 -7.93 4.26 5.99
N ASN A 17 -8.38 3.05 5.62
CA ASN A 17 -8.98 2.74 4.32
C ASN A 17 -10.35 2.06 4.49
N PRO A 18 -11.38 2.80 4.93
CA PRO A 18 -12.70 2.23 5.20
C PRO A 18 -13.39 1.68 3.94
N ASP A 19 -13.04 2.18 2.76
CA ASP A 19 -13.50 1.63 1.47
C ASP A 19 -13.04 0.17 1.27
N VAL A 20 -11.85 -0.18 1.76
CA VAL A 20 -11.33 -1.56 1.69
C VAL A 20 -12.15 -2.50 2.58
N VAL A 21 -12.67 -2.00 3.71
CA VAL A 21 -13.55 -2.78 4.57
C VAL A 21 -14.82 -3.18 3.82
N ASP A 22 -15.40 -2.26 3.05
CA ASP A 22 -16.58 -2.52 2.22
C ASP A 22 -16.26 -3.53 1.10
N GLU A 23 -15.09 -3.41 0.46
CA GLU A 23 -14.66 -4.33 -0.59
C GLU A 23 -14.41 -5.76 -0.07
N ILE A 24 -13.88 -5.90 1.16
CA ILE A 24 -13.73 -7.20 1.84
C ILE A 24 -15.10 -7.77 2.21
N ALA A 25 -16.01 -6.95 2.75
CA ALA A 25 -17.36 -7.38 3.07
C ALA A 25 -18.14 -7.82 1.80
N GLY A 26 -17.85 -7.21 0.66
CA GLY A 26 -18.36 -7.60 -0.66
C GLY A 26 -17.72 -8.86 -1.25
N GLY A 27 -16.63 -9.37 -0.65
CA GLY A 27 -15.90 -10.54 -1.12
C GLY A 27 -14.97 -10.28 -2.32
N ASN A 28 -14.67 -9.01 -2.62
CA ASN A 28 -13.74 -8.64 -3.70
C ASN A 28 -12.28 -8.88 -3.29
N PHE A 29 -11.98 -8.79 -1.99
CA PHE A 29 -10.70 -9.14 -1.39
C PHE A 29 -10.91 -9.99 -0.13
N SER A 30 -9.93 -10.84 0.18
CA SER A 30 -9.93 -11.72 1.34
C SER A 30 -9.33 -11.04 2.57
N SER A 31 -8.53 -9.99 2.39
CA SER A 31 -7.89 -9.20 3.45
C SER A 31 -7.42 -7.83 2.95
N GLY A 32 -7.11 -6.93 3.88
CA GLY A 32 -6.46 -5.66 3.61
C GLY A 32 -5.07 -5.86 3.01
N LEU A 33 -4.32 -6.88 3.42
CA LEU A 33 -3.05 -7.24 2.79
C LEU A 33 -3.21 -7.59 1.31
N GLU A 34 -4.22 -8.40 0.96
CA GLU A 34 -4.49 -8.74 -0.45
C GLU A 34 -4.85 -7.49 -1.25
N HIS A 35 -5.69 -6.61 -0.69
CA HIS A 35 -6.01 -5.33 -1.31
C HIS A 35 -4.74 -4.47 -1.49
N PHE A 36 -3.90 -4.35 -0.47
CA PHE A 36 -2.69 -3.53 -0.52
C PHE A 36 -1.73 -3.98 -1.63
N VAL A 37 -1.44 -5.28 -1.70
CA VAL A 37 -0.52 -5.83 -2.70
C VAL A 37 -1.06 -5.68 -4.12
N ASN A 38 -2.36 -5.84 -4.32
CA ASN A 38 -2.94 -5.79 -5.68
C ASN A 38 -3.32 -4.38 -6.13
N VAL A 39 -3.61 -3.48 -5.20
CA VAL A 39 -4.20 -2.15 -5.48
C VAL A 39 -3.55 -1.07 -4.62
N GLY A 40 -3.61 -1.20 -3.30
CA GLY A 40 -3.29 -0.10 -2.39
C GLY A 40 -1.89 0.49 -2.51
N GLN A 41 -0.87 -0.33 -2.81
CA GLN A 41 0.50 0.15 -3.02
C GLN A 41 0.64 1.06 -4.25
N PHE A 42 -0.23 0.90 -5.26
CA PHE A 42 -0.27 1.74 -6.46
C PHE A 42 -1.10 3.01 -6.26
N GLU A 43 -1.87 3.07 -5.17
CA GLU A 43 -2.68 4.23 -4.77
C GLU A 43 -1.97 5.11 -3.72
N ASN A 44 -0.68 4.85 -3.47
CA ASN A 44 0.12 5.53 -2.43
C ASN A 44 -0.46 5.38 -1.01
N ARG A 45 -1.15 4.27 -0.73
CA ARG A 45 -1.66 3.99 0.63
C ARG A 45 -0.54 3.43 1.49
N ASP A 46 -0.52 3.77 2.77
CA ASP A 46 0.52 3.31 3.68
C ASP A 46 0.19 1.93 4.27
N PRO A 47 1.12 0.96 4.27
CA PRO A 47 0.90 -0.37 4.81
C PRO A 47 0.94 -0.46 6.34
N ASN A 48 1.51 0.55 7.01
CA ASN A 48 1.62 0.64 8.47
C ASN A 48 1.90 2.09 8.90
N ALA A 49 1.77 2.38 10.20
CA ALA A 49 1.95 3.73 10.76
C ALA A 49 3.40 4.28 10.74
N LEU A 50 4.40 3.45 10.46
CA LEU A 50 5.82 3.81 10.46
C LEU A 50 6.35 4.17 9.06
N PHE A 51 5.56 3.92 8.02
CA PHE A 51 5.93 4.21 6.64
C PHE A 51 5.01 5.28 6.06
N ASP A 52 5.61 6.31 5.47
CA ASP A 52 4.91 7.36 4.73
C ASP A 52 5.36 7.29 3.27
N THR A 53 4.48 6.75 2.43
CA THR A 53 4.70 6.53 1.00
C THR A 53 4.90 7.86 0.27
N SER A 54 4.13 8.88 0.65
CA SER A 54 4.20 10.20 0.01
C SER A 54 5.54 10.87 0.29
N PHE A 55 5.97 10.88 1.55
CA PHE A 55 7.28 11.39 1.96
C PHE A 55 8.44 10.61 1.32
N TYR A 56 8.32 9.28 1.23
CA TYR A 56 9.33 8.45 0.59
C TYR A 56 9.50 8.82 -0.89
N LEU A 57 8.40 8.98 -1.64
CA LEU A 57 8.42 9.34 -3.05
C LEU A 57 8.90 10.78 -3.28
N GLU A 58 8.58 11.72 -2.39
CA GLU A 58 9.05 13.11 -2.45
C GLU A 58 10.58 13.19 -2.32
N ILE A 59 11.16 12.46 -1.36
CA ILE A 59 12.61 12.48 -1.13
C ILE A 59 13.36 11.67 -2.18
N ASN A 60 12.81 10.52 -2.58
CA ASN A 60 13.42 9.64 -3.56
C ASN A 60 12.87 9.94 -4.96
N THR A 61 13.05 11.19 -5.41
CA THR A 61 12.58 11.66 -6.72
C THR A 61 12.97 10.74 -7.89
N GLY A 62 14.13 10.09 -7.84
CA GLY A 62 14.53 9.09 -8.84
C GLY A 62 13.63 7.84 -8.89
N VAL A 63 13.08 7.43 -7.74
CA VAL A 63 12.08 6.35 -7.67
C VAL A 63 10.74 6.84 -8.19
N ALA A 64 10.30 8.04 -7.81
CA ALA A 64 9.06 8.64 -8.32
C ALA A 64 9.08 8.77 -9.85
N VAL A 65 10.17 9.31 -10.42
CA VAL A 65 10.36 9.42 -11.88
C VAL A 65 10.36 8.05 -12.56
N ALA A 66 10.92 7.02 -11.93
CA ALA A 66 10.96 5.69 -12.50
C ALA A 66 9.61 4.96 -12.47
N ILE A 67 8.78 5.22 -11.46
CA ILE A 67 7.38 4.77 -11.38
C ILE A 67 6.55 5.47 -12.47
N GLU A 68 6.66 6.80 -12.59
CA GLU A 68 5.97 7.56 -13.65
C GLU A 68 6.37 7.12 -15.06
N ALA A 69 7.65 6.77 -15.25
CA ALA A 69 8.16 6.26 -16.52
C ALA A 69 7.83 4.77 -16.79
N GLY A 70 7.12 4.09 -15.89
CA GLY A 70 6.80 2.66 -15.98
C GLY A 70 8.02 1.74 -16.02
N SER A 71 9.17 2.24 -15.56
CA SER A 71 10.46 1.52 -15.55
C SER A 71 10.72 0.82 -14.22
N LEU A 72 9.92 1.13 -13.20
CA LEU A 72 9.80 0.41 -11.93
C LEU A 72 8.31 0.19 -11.65
N THR A 73 7.94 -1.04 -11.30
CA THR A 73 6.66 -1.33 -10.66
C THR A 73 6.87 -1.20 -9.15
N ALA A 74 6.06 -0.38 -8.49
CA ALA A 74 5.98 -0.38 -7.03
C ALA A 74 5.51 -1.76 -6.53
#